data_AF-A0A4P7A0I0-F1
#
_entry.id   AF-A0A4P7A0I0-F1
#
_cell.length_a   1.000
_cell.length_b   1.000
_cell.length_c   1.000
_cell.angle_alpha   90.00
_cell.angle_beta   90.00
_cell.angle_gamma   90.00
#
_symmetry.space_group_name_H-M   'P 1'
#
loop_
_entity.id
_entity.type
_entity.pdbx_description
1 polymer ?
#
loop_
_entity_poly.entity_id
_entity_poly.type
_entity_poly.pdbx_seq_one_letter_code
_entity_poly.pdbx_strand_id
1 'polypeptide(L)'
;MLDTKGQPIIQPLLDTLADTFIKWKLTANGVTGIAVSIGIAASVWIYIDMVWLGIAFLWLSGLLDAVDGTMARKTKPSAVGTVLDVTFDRVVEGGIILVLAIKYPEHSVVLLLLMFSILIAMTLFLTIGNVARNSGRKSFHYATGLAERTEGFILLTVMVIFAPTWLFWTTLLFIVIEVLSTILRFTAFVKEERELHERT
;
A
#
# COMPACT_ATOMS: atom_id res chain seq x y z
N MET A 1 -9.09 2.71 -6.72
CA MET A 1 -10.08 2.63 -7.84
C MET A 1 -10.03 1.29 -8.57
N LEU A 2 -8.83 0.75 -8.81
CA LEU A 2 -8.62 -0.61 -9.28
C LEU A 2 -8.88 -1.63 -8.18
N ASP A 3 -8.52 -1.31 -6.94
CA ASP A 3 -8.76 -2.19 -5.79
C ASP A 3 -10.28 -2.47 -5.63
N THR A 4 -11.09 -1.41 -5.55
CA THR A 4 -12.56 -1.51 -5.43
C THR A 4 -13.24 -2.30 -6.57
N LYS A 5 -12.69 -2.27 -7.79
CA LYS A 5 -13.29 -2.91 -8.97
C LYS A 5 -12.70 -4.29 -9.28
N GLY A 6 -11.43 -4.53 -8.92
CA GLY A 6 -10.69 -5.76 -9.17
C GLY A 6 -10.81 -6.78 -8.04
N GLN A 7 -11.10 -6.31 -6.81
CA GLN A 7 -11.27 -7.16 -5.64
C GLN A 7 -12.26 -8.33 -5.87
N PRO A 8 -13.45 -8.16 -6.48
CA PRO A 8 -14.38 -9.28 -6.69
C PRO A 8 -13.83 -10.38 -7.62
N ILE A 9 -12.94 -10.02 -8.55
CA ILE A 9 -12.36 -10.94 -9.54
C ILE A 9 -11.24 -11.77 -8.91
N ILE A 10 -10.45 -11.16 -8.03
CA ILE A 10 -9.28 -11.78 -7.41
C ILE A 10 -9.67 -12.52 -6.12
N GLN A 11 -10.80 -12.17 -5.50
CA GLN A 11 -11.25 -12.77 -4.23
C GLN A 11 -11.32 -14.31 -4.24
N PRO A 12 -11.80 -15.01 -5.28
CA PRO A 12 -11.84 -16.47 -5.29
C PRO A 12 -10.45 -17.12 -5.21
N LEU A 13 -9.46 -16.49 -5.83
CA LEU A 13 -8.06 -16.92 -5.75
C LEU A 13 -7.51 -16.70 -4.34
N LEU A 14 -7.73 -15.51 -3.76
CA LEU A 14 -7.29 -15.20 -2.40
C LEU A 14 -7.92 -16.12 -1.37
N ASP A 15 -9.21 -16.44 -1.52
CA ASP A 15 -9.93 -17.33 -0.64
C ASP A 15 -9.36 -18.75 -0.68
N THR A 16 -9.03 -19.24 -1.88
CA THR A 16 -8.43 -20.57 -2.08
C THR A 16 -7.03 -20.66 -1.46
N LEU A 17 -6.21 -19.62 -1.65
CA LEU A 17 -4.88 -19.53 -1.07
C LEU A 17 -4.95 -19.43 0.46
N ALA A 18 -5.84 -18.59 0.98
CA ALA A 18 -6.07 -18.45 2.42
C ALA A 18 -6.50 -19.78 3.05
N ASP A 19 -7.44 -20.51 2.44
CA ASP A 19 -7.87 -21.81 2.95
C ASP A 19 -6.74 -22.85 2.93
N THR A 20 -5.89 -22.80 1.92
CA THR A 20 -4.71 -23.67 1.82
C THR A 20 -3.68 -23.37 2.92
N PHE A 21 -3.40 -22.09 3.16
CA PHE A 21 -2.45 -21.67 4.20
C PHE A 21 -2.97 -21.95 5.60
N ILE A 22 -4.28 -21.77 5.83
CA ILE A 22 -4.94 -22.16 7.08
C ILE A 22 -4.84 -23.69 7.29
N LYS A 23 -5.04 -24.50 6.23
CA LYS A 23 -4.84 -25.97 6.30
C LYS A 23 -3.40 -26.34 6.65
N TRP A 24 -2.42 -25.56 6.19
CA TRP A 24 -1.01 -25.72 6.55
C TRP A 24 -0.65 -25.18 7.95
N LYS A 25 -1.64 -24.74 8.73
CA LYS A 25 -1.48 -24.18 10.08
C LYS A 25 -0.62 -22.91 10.12
N LEU A 26 -0.56 -22.16 9.00
CA LEU A 26 0.06 -20.84 8.99
C LEU A 26 -0.85 -19.84 9.68
N THR A 27 -0.25 -18.89 10.40
CA THR A 27 -0.96 -17.75 11.00
C THR A 27 -0.93 -16.57 10.05
N ALA A 28 -1.96 -15.70 10.09
CA ALA A 28 -1.98 -14.48 9.26
C ALA A 28 -0.71 -13.64 9.47
N ASN A 29 -0.34 -13.36 10.73
CA ASN A 29 0.88 -12.62 11.07
C ASN A 29 2.17 -13.30 10.55
N GLY A 30 2.20 -14.64 10.48
CA GLY A 30 3.32 -15.38 9.91
C GLY A 30 3.43 -15.15 8.40
N VAL A 31 2.30 -15.13 7.69
CA VAL A 31 2.25 -14.80 6.26
C VAL A 31 2.66 -13.35 6.02
N THR A 32 2.23 -12.39 6.85
CA THR A 32 2.68 -10.99 6.82
C THR A 32 4.20 -10.87 6.95
N GLY A 33 4.81 -11.66 7.85
CA GLY A 33 6.26 -11.74 8.00
C GLY A 33 6.99 -12.31 6.78
N ILE A 34 6.39 -13.28 6.09
CA ILE A 34 6.92 -13.82 4.83
C ILE A 34 6.79 -12.77 3.71
N ALA A 35 5.64 -12.09 3.63
CA ALA A 35 5.38 -11.06 2.64
C ALA A 35 6.43 -9.95 2.71
N VAL A 36 6.65 -9.36 3.89
CA VAL A 36 7.68 -8.30 4.06
C VAL A 36 9.08 -8.79 3.72
N SER A 37 9.42 -10.04 4.05
CA SER A 37 10.74 -10.61 3.74
C SER A 37 10.95 -10.72 2.22
N ILE A 38 9.91 -11.13 1.48
CA ILE A 38 9.92 -11.19 0.02
C ILE A 38 9.96 -9.78 -0.57
N GLY A 39 9.23 -8.82 0.00
CA GLY A 39 9.25 -7.43 -0.43
C GLY A 39 10.61 -6.74 -0.22
N ILE A 40 11.33 -7.05 0.87
CA ILE A 40 12.72 -6.60 1.08
C ILE A 40 13.66 -7.28 0.08
N ALA A 41 13.46 -8.56 -0.19
CA ALA A 41 14.23 -9.24 -1.23
C ALA A 41 13.99 -8.62 -2.63
N ALA A 42 12.78 -8.12 -2.91
CA ALA A 42 12.47 -7.42 -4.16
C ALA A 42 13.38 -6.20 -4.38
N SER A 43 13.57 -5.37 -3.35
CA SER A 43 14.48 -4.22 -3.40
C SER A 43 15.94 -4.65 -3.60
N VAL A 44 16.38 -5.74 -2.96
CA VAL A 44 17.73 -6.30 -3.19
C VAL A 44 17.93 -6.73 -4.65
N TRP A 45 16.95 -7.43 -5.24
CA TRP A 45 17.04 -7.85 -6.65
C TRP A 45 17.10 -6.67 -7.62
N ILE A 46 16.34 -5.61 -7.36
CA ILE A 46 16.38 -4.37 -8.17
C ILE A 46 17.75 -3.70 -8.06
N TYR A 47 18.34 -3.70 -6.86
CA TYR A 47 19.67 -3.12 -6.64
C TYR A 47 20.73 -3.80 -7.52
N ILE A 48 20.72 -5.14 -7.60
CA ILE A 48 21.69 -5.94 -8.37
C ILE A 48 21.31 -6.15 -9.84
N ASP A 49 20.49 -5.27 -10.42
CA ASP A 49 20.08 -5.27 -11.85
C ASP A 49 19.19 -6.43 -12.28
N MET A 50 18.70 -7.26 -11.33
CA MET A 50 17.73 -8.33 -11.59
C MET A 50 16.30 -7.78 -11.56
N VAL A 51 16.02 -6.81 -12.43
CA VAL A 51 14.80 -5.98 -12.41
C VAL A 51 13.52 -6.82 -12.46
N TRP A 52 13.42 -7.77 -13.39
CA TRP A 52 12.22 -8.60 -13.55
C TRP A 52 11.96 -9.53 -12.35
N LEU A 53 13.02 -10.04 -11.73
CA LEU A 53 12.91 -10.87 -10.53
C LEU A 53 12.47 -10.02 -9.33
N GLY A 54 13.01 -8.80 -9.22
CA GLY A 54 12.57 -7.82 -8.23
C GLY A 54 11.10 -7.44 -8.37
N ILE A 55 10.64 -7.17 -9.60
CA ILE A 55 9.21 -6.91 -9.87
C ILE A 55 8.37 -8.13 -9.49
N ALA A 56 8.78 -9.35 -9.89
CA ALA A 56 8.05 -10.57 -9.53
C ALA A 56 7.93 -10.73 -8.00
N PHE A 57 8.98 -10.43 -7.25
CA PHE A 57 8.97 -10.49 -5.79
C PHE A 57 8.11 -9.40 -5.16
N LEU A 58 8.13 -8.17 -5.71
CA LEU A 58 7.26 -7.09 -5.27
C LEU A 58 5.79 -7.52 -5.38
N TRP A 59 5.37 -8.01 -6.54
CA TRP A 59 3.99 -8.47 -6.74
C TRP A 59 3.64 -9.71 -5.91
N LEU A 60 4.58 -10.62 -5.69
CA LEU A 60 4.39 -11.77 -4.80
C LEU A 60 4.18 -11.31 -3.34
N SER A 61 4.95 -10.33 -2.88
CA SER A 61 4.76 -9.71 -1.55
C SER A 61 3.36 -9.13 -1.42
N GLY A 62 2.90 -8.35 -2.40
CA GLY A 62 1.56 -7.77 -2.39
C GLY A 62 0.44 -8.82 -2.42
N LEU A 63 0.64 -9.92 -3.15
CA LEU A 63 -0.31 -11.04 -3.16
C LEU A 63 -0.41 -11.72 -1.79
N LEU A 64 0.73 -12.02 -1.15
CA LEU A 64 0.75 -12.69 0.14
C LEU A 64 0.09 -11.85 1.23
N ASP A 65 0.26 -10.54 1.17
CA ASP A 65 -0.36 -9.64 2.12
C ASP A 65 -1.89 -9.57 1.92
N ALA A 66 -2.37 -9.51 0.68
CA ALA A 66 -3.80 -9.66 0.39
C ALA A 66 -4.39 -11.01 0.87
N VAL A 67 -3.58 -12.08 0.83
CA VAL A 67 -3.93 -13.39 1.39
C VAL A 67 -3.99 -13.33 2.92
N ASP A 68 -3.05 -12.68 3.60
CA ASP A 68 -3.05 -12.58 5.05
C ASP A 68 -4.28 -11.81 5.59
N GLY A 69 -4.69 -10.74 4.90
CA GLY A 69 -5.88 -9.98 5.26
C GLY A 69 -7.14 -10.82 5.10
N THR A 70 -7.16 -11.70 4.09
CA THR A 70 -8.23 -12.68 3.89
C THR A 70 -8.22 -13.76 4.98
N MET A 71 -7.05 -14.26 5.36
CA MET A 71 -6.90 -15.20 6.49
C MET A 71 -7.37 -14.58 7.80
N ALA A 72 -7.04 -13.32 8.08
CA ALA A 72 -7.46 -12.61 9.29
C ALA A 72 -8.99 -12.47 9.36
N ARG A 73 -9.66 -12.19 8.23
CA ARG A 73 -11.13 -12.16 8.14
C ARG A 73 -11.78 -13.52 8.35
N LYS A 74 -11.19 -14.59 7.82
CA LYS A 74 -11.70 -15.97 7.96
C LYS A 74 -11.45 -16.59 9.34
N THR A 75 -10.46 -16.08 10.08
CA THR A 75 -10.07 -16.60 11.39
C THR A 75 -10.45 -15.62 12.51
N LYS A 76 -9.48 -14.93 13.10
CA LYS A 76 -9.68 -13.92 14.13
C LYS A 76 -8.77 -12.72 13.83
N PRO A 77 -9.33 -11.55 13.50
CA PRO A 77 -8.56 -10.32 13.37
C PRO A 77 -7.82 -10.00 14.67
N SER A 78 -6.59 -9.52 14.56
CA SER A 78 -5.77 -9.11 15.72
C SER A 78 -5.27 -7.69 15.55
N ALA A 79 -5.23 -6.91 16.63
CA ALA A 79 -4.72 -5.54 16.60
C ALA A 79 -3.25 -5.49 16.19
N VAL A 80 -2.46 -6.49 16.60
CA VAL A 80 -1.05 -6.62 16.19
C VAL A 80 -0.95 -6.82 14.67
N GLY A 81 -1.80 -7.67 14.09
CA GLY A 81 -1.82 -7.89 12.63
C GLY A 81 -2.10 -6.61 11.86
N THR A 82 -3.06 -5.79 12.30
CA THR A 82 -3.34 -4.49 11.68
C THR A 82 -2.15 -3.52 11.73
N VAL A 83 -1.41 -3.50 12.83
CA VAL A 83 -0.19 -2.69 12.93
C VAL A 83 0.89 -3.21 11.98
N LEU A 84 1.06 -4.54 11.89
CA LEU A 84 2.04 -5.18 11.03
C LEU A 84 1.76 -4.91 9.55
N ASP A 85 0.52 -5.10 9.08
CA ASP A 85 0.08 -4.83 7.70
C ASP A 85 0.45 -3.41 7.25
N VAL A 86 -0.02 -2.41 8.01
CA VAL A 86 0.27 -0.99 7.69
C VAL A 86 1.77 -0.66 7.77
N THR A 87 2.49 -1.23 8.72
CA THR A 87 3.93 -0.95 8.89
C THR A 87 4.76 -1.61 7.79
N PHE A 88 4.49 -2.86 7.48
CA PHE A 88 5.29 -3.64 6.55
C PHE A 88 5.03 -3.22 5.09
N ASP A 89 3.83 -2.75 4.77
CA ASP A 89 3.57 -2.06 3.50
C ASP A 89 4.55 -0.90 3.27
N ARG A 90 4.73 -0.06 4.30
CA ARG A 90 5.64 1.09 4.24
C ARG A 90 7.10 0.66 4.18
N VAL A 91 7.46 -0.46 4.82
CA VAL A 91 8.81 -1.04 4.72
C VAL A 91 9.11 -1.49 3.29
N VAL A 92 8.17 -2.20 2.64
CA VAL A 92 8.36 -2.68 1.26
C VAL A 92 8.41 -1.51 0.28
N GLU A 93 7.43 -0.61 0.32
CA GLU A 93 7.37 0.58 -0.54
C GLU A 93 8.59 1.47 -0.36
N GLY A 94 8.93 1.81 0.88
CA GLY A 94 10.09 2.61 1.21
C GLY A 94 11.40 1.92 0.83
N GLY A 95 11.49 0.59 0.92
CA GLY A 95 12.65 -0.19 0.51
C GLY A 95 12.94 -0.09 -0.98
N ILE A 96 11.90 -0.15 -1.83
CA ILE A 96 12.04 0.01 -3.29
C ILE A 96 12.53 1.43 -3.62
N ILE A 97 11.88 2.45 -3.04
CA ILE A 97 12.24 3.86 -3.27
C ILE A 97 13.67 4.14 -2.79
N LEU A 98 14.05 3.60 -1.64
CA LEU A 98 15.41 3.75 -1.08
C LEU A 98 16.46 3.13 -2.01
N VAL A 99 16.23 1.93 -2.53
CA VAL A 99 17.16 1.30 -3.48
C VAL A 99 17.31 2.13 -4.75
N LEU A 100 16.21 2.66 -5.29
CA LEU A 100 16.26 3.56 -6.44
C LEU A 100 17.07 4.83 -6.13
N ALA A 101 16.94 5.40 -4.92
CA ALA A 101 17.68 6.59 -4.51
C ALA A 101 19.17 6.33 -4.32
N ILE A 102 19.54 5.15 -3.82
CA ILE A 102 20.94 4.72 -3.70
C ILE A 102 21.56 4.48 -5.08
N LYS A 103 20.79 3.85 -5.98
CA LYS A 103 21.27 3.46 -7.32
C LYS A 103 21.35 4.63 -8.29
N TYR A 104 20.47 5.62 -8.16
CA TYR A 104 20.38 6.80 -9.01
C TYR A 104 20.42 8.09 -8.18
N PRO A 105 21.60 8.46 -7.62
CA PRO A 105 21.74 9.61 -6.72
C PRO A 105 21.31 10.95 -7.34
N GLU A 106 21.40 11.09 -8.66
CA GLU A 106 20.92 12.26 -9.41
C GLU A 106 19.41 12.50 -9.28
N HIS A 107 18.65 11.47 -8.92
CA HIS A 107 17.21 11.52 -8.67
C HIS A 107 16.85 11.48 -7.18
N SER A 108 17.84 11.47 -6.28
CA SER A 108 17.62 11.35 -4.83
C SER A 108 16.66 12.41 -4.28
N VAL A 109 16.76 13.67 -4.71
CA VAL A 109 15.87 14.75 -4.24
C VAL A 109 14.41 14.48 -4.58
N VAL A 110 14.10 14.05 -5.81
CA VAL A 110 12.71 13.78 -6.20
C VAL A 110 12.17 12.52 -5.52
N LEU A 111 13.01 11.51 -5.30
CA LEU A 111 12.63 10.30 -4.54
C LEU A 111 12.40 10.60 -3.05
N LEU A 112 13.18 11.50 -2.45
CA LEU A 112 12.95 12.00 -1.09
C LEU A 112 11.64 12.79 -0.99
N LEU A 113 11.31 13.59 -2.00
CA LEU A 113 10.01 14.28 -2.06
C LEU A 113 8.85 13.27 -2.15
N LEU A 114 9.00 12.17 -2.88
CA LEU A 114 8.01 11.08 -2.91
C LEU A 114 7.85 10.42 -1.54
N MET A 115 8.95 10.06 -0.86
CA MET A 115 8.90 9.53 0.50
C MET A 115 8.20 10.50 1.47
N PHE A 116 8.48 11.80 1.33
CA PHE A 116 7.85 12.83 2.14
C PHE A 116 6.34 12.95 1.86
N SER A 117 5.90 12.89 0.59
CA SER A 117 4.47 12.91 0.27
C SER A 117 3.74 11.68 0.82
N ILE A 118 4.36 10.49 0.74
CA ILE A 118 3.80 9.25 1.30
C ILE A 118 3.69 9.36 2.83
N LEU A 119 4.69 9.95 3.50
CA LEU A 119 4.65 10.18 4.95
C LEU A 119 3.47 11.10 5.35
N ILE A 120 3.24 12.19 4.61
CA ILE A 120 2.10 13.08 4.85
C ILE A 120 0.79 12.32 4.63
N ALA A 121 0.67 11.59 3.52
CA ALA A 121 -0.52 10.82 3.19
C ALA A 121 -0.86 9.80 4.28
N MET A 122 0.14 9.05 4.75
CA MET A 122 0.00 8.07 5.82
C MET A 122 -0.38 8.72 7.17
N THR A 123 0.25 9.84 7.51
CA THR A 123 -0.06 10.58 8.74
C THR A 123 -1.50 11.08 8.74
N LEU A 124 -1.93 11.66 7.61
CA LEU A 124 -3.30 12.11 7.44
C LEU A 124 -4.28 10.95 7.54
N PHE A 125 -4.00 9.84 6.86
CA PHE A 125 -4.80 8.64 6.86
C PHE A 125 -5.03 8.08 8.27
N LEU A 126 -3.96 7.88 9.04
CA LEU A 126 -4.05 7.38 10.42
C LEU A 126 -4.78 8.37 11.33
N THR A 127 -4.53 9.67 11.17
CA THR A 127 -5.17 10.70 11.99
C THR A 127 -6.67 10.76 11.73
N ILE A 128 -7.09 10.74 10.45
CA ILE A 128 -8.51 10.67 10.07
C ILE A 128 -9.13 9.39 10.63
N GLY A 129 -8.48 8.23 10.43
CA GLY A 129 -8.98 6.95 10.94
C GLY A 129 -9.17 6.91 12.46
N ASN A 130 -8.39 7.69 13.22
CA ASN A 130 -8.48 7.78 14.67
C ASN A 130 -9.52 8.81 15.16
N VAL A 131 -9.70 9.93 14.46
CA VAL A 131 -10.60 11.03 14.87
C VAL A 131 -12.02 10.83 14.35
N ALA A 132 -12.18 10.13 13.22
CA ALA A 132 -13.45 9.74 12.60
C ALA A 132 -14.43 9.11 13.61
N ARG A 133 -15.63 9.70 13.76
CA ARG A 133 -16.65 9.18 14.70
C ARG A 133 -17.41 8.00 14.09
N ASN A 134 -17.35 6.83 14.72
CA ASN A 134 -18.12 5.65 14.30
C ASN A 134 -19.65 5.88 14.43
N SER A 135 -20.28 6.40 13.38
CA SER A 135 -21.67 6.87 13.38
C SER A 135 -22.72 5.77 13.10
N GLY A 136 -22.46 4.51 13.45
CA GLY A 136 -23.44 3.42 13.59
C GLY A 136 -24.31 3.01 12.38
N ARG A 137 -24.37 3.81 11.31
CA ARG A 137 -25.15 3.57 10.09
C ARG A 137 -24.21 3.76 8.90
N LYS A 138 -23.87 2.65 8.25
CA LYS A 138 -22.83 2.54 7.20
C LYS A 138 -21.49 3.02 7.73
N SER A 139 -20.78 2.09 8.36
CA SER A 139 -19.34 2.16 8.66
C SER A 139 -18.61 3.05 7.65
N PHE A 140 -17.99 4.11 8.15
CA PHE A 140 -17.02 4.99 7.46
C PHE A 140 -16.60 4.43 6.10
N HIS A 141 -17.33 4.80 5.04
CA HIS A 141 -16.88 4.45 3.69
C HIS A 141 -15.74 5.40 3.39
N TYR A 142 -14.54 4.94 3.77
CA TYR A 142 -13.25 5.44 3.36
C TYR A 142 -13.36 6.25 2.07
N ALA A 143 -13.08 7.55 2.15
CA ALA A 143 -12.87 8.33 0.96
C ALA A 143 -11.76 7.66 0.14
N THR A 144 -12.15 6.99 -0.94
CA THR A 144 -11.25 6.32 -1.87
C THR A 144 -10.33 7.39 -2.46
N GLY A 145 -9.03 7.30 -2.15
CA GLY A 145 -8.02 8.13 -2.82
C GLY A 145 -7.84 7.69 -4.27
N LEU A 146 -7.17 8.51 -5.08
CA LEU A 146 -6.84 8.14 -6.47
C LEU A 146 -5.75 7.06 -6.51
N ALA A 147 -4.77 7.14 -5.60
CA ALA A 147 -3.84 6.08 -5.27
C ALA A 147 -4.36 5.32 -4.05
N GLU A 148 -4.73 4.07 -4.28
CA GLU A 148 -4.84 3.06 -3.24
C GLU A 148 -3.64 2.12 -3.36
N ARG A 149 -3.69 0.98 -2.68
CA ARG A 149 -2.56 0.09 -2.55
C ARG A 149 -2.09 -0.49 -3.89
N THR A 150 -3.03 -0.91 -4.73
CA THR A 150 -2.72 -1.50 -6.04
C THR A 150 -2.09 -0.46 -6.97
N GLU A 151 -2.61 0.77 -6.99
CA GLU A 151 -2.07 1.86 -7.80
C GLU A 151 -0.64 2.22 -7.37
N GLY A 152 -0.34 2.21 -6.07
CA GLY A 152 1.02 2.38 -5.56
C GLY A 152 1.99 1.32 -6.10
N PHE A 153 1.61 0.04 -6.07
CA PHE A 153 2.43 -1.05 -6.64
C PHE A 153 2.66 -0.91 -8.14
N ILE A 154 1.64 -0.45 -8.88
CA ILE A 154 1.76 -0.18 -10.32
C ILE A 154 2.76 0.97 -10.55
N LEU A 155 2.64 2.07 -9.80
CA LEU A 155 3.53 3.23 -9.93
C LEU A 155 4.97 2.89 -9.56
N LEU A 156 5.20 2.10 -8.51
CA LEU A 156 6.51 1.55 -8.17
C LEU A 156 7.07 0.69 -9.31
N THR A 157 6.25 -0.19 -9.89
CA THR A 157 6.66 -1.04 -11.02
C THR A 157 7.05 -0.18 -12.23
N VAL A 158 6.28 0.86 -12.55
CA VAL A 158 6.58 1.80 -13.63
C VAL A 158 7.91 2.51 -13.36
N MET A 159 8.15 3.02 -12.16
CA MET A 159 9.43 3.64 -11.80
C MET A 159 10.61 2.67 -12.00
N VAL A 160 10.45 1.42 -11.58
CA VAL A 160 11.50 0.39 -11.69
C VAL A 160 11.78 0.01 -13.15
N ILE A 161 10.75 -0.15 -13.99
CA ILE A 161 10.91 -0.52 -15.41
C ILE A 161 11.59 0.59 -16.21
N PHE A 162 11.27 1.85 -15.93
CA PHE A 162 11.71 2.99 -16.73
C PHE A 162 12.96 3.69 -16.17
N ALA A 163 13.55 3.19 -15.08
CA ALA A 163 14.81 3.67 -14.56
C ALA A 163 16.00 3.24 -15.44
N PRO A 164 17.05 4.07 -15.58
CA PRO A 164 17.19 5.42 -15.02
C PRO A 164 16.47 6.52 -15.82
N THR A 165 16.37 6.37 -17.14
CA THR A 165 16.11 7.49 -18.07
C THR A 165 14.85 8.31 -17.78
N TRP A 166 13.76 7.67 -17.35
CA TRP A 166 12.51 8.36 -17.06
C TRP A 166 12.14 8.38 -15.57
N LEU A 167 13.06 7.96 -14.69
CA LEU A 167 12.81 7.82 -13.27
C LEU A 167 12.32 9.15 -12.66
N PHE A 168 12.90 10.27 -13.07
CA PHE A 168 12.47 11.60 -12.64
C PHE A 168 10.98 11.85 -12.93
N TRP A 169 10.56 11.61 -14.18
CA TRP A 169 9.19 11.88 -14.63
C TRP A 169 8.17 10.93 -14.02
N THR A 170 8.51 9.64 -13.91
CA THR A 170 7.63 8.65 -13.27
C THR A 170 7.48 8.92 -11.78
N THR A 171 8.55 9.36 -11.10
CA THR A 171 8.50 9.75 -9.68
C THR A 171 7.63 11.00 -9.49
N LEU A 172 7.79 12.00 -10.35
CA LEU A 172 6.97 13.21 -10.30
C LEU A 172 5.48 12.90 -10.51
N LEU A 173 5.17 12.02 -11.46
CA LEU A 173 3.80 11.54 -11.68
C LEU A 173 3.23 10.88 -10.41
N PHE A 174 4.00 10.01 -9.75
CA PHE A 174 3.58 9.38 -8.50
C PHE A 174 3.33 10.44 -7.42
N ILE A 175 4.25 11.39 -7.22
CA ILE A 175 4.06 12.49 -6.26
C ILE A 175 2.74 13.23 -6.52
N VAL A 176 2.45 13.58 -7.78
CA VAL A 176 1.22 14.30 -8.13
C VAL A 176 -0.02 13.47 -7.78
N ILE A 177 -0.04 12.18 -8.12
CA ILE A 177 -1.17 11.30 -7.81
C ILE A 177 -1.33 11.17 -6.29
N GLU A 178 -0.24 11.03 -5.54
CA GLU A 178 -0.25 10.86 -4.08
C GLU A 178 -0.75 12.13 -3.37
N VAL A 179 -0.26 13.30 -3.78
CA VAL A 179 -0.70 14.59 -3.25
C VAL A 179 -2.19 14.84 -3.55
N LEU A 180 -2.63 14.58 -4.78
CA LEU A 180 -4.04 14.71 -5.14
C LEU A 180 -4.91 13.74 -4.33
N SER A 181 -4.47 12.50 -4.12
CA SER A 181 -5.17 11.52 -3.29
C SER A 181 -5.29 11.98 -1.85
N THR A 182 -4.22 12.56 -1.30
CA THR A 182 -4.17 13.12 0.05
C THR A 182 -5.16 14.28 0.21
N ILE A 183 -5.17 15.22 -0.74
CA ILE A 183 -6.10 16.36 -0.75
C ILE A 183 -7.56 15.87 -0.86
N LEU A 184 -7.83 14.90 -1.73
CA LEU A 184 -9.19 14.34 -1.88
C LEU A 184 -9.66 13.65 -0.61
N ARG A 185 -8.81 12.87 0.06
CA ARG A 185 -9.14 12.25 1.35
C ARG A 185 -9.44 13.31 2.41
N PHE A 186 -8.62 14.35 2.51
CA PHE A 186 -8.83 15.42 3.48
C PHE A 186 -10.13 16.20 3.23
N THR A 187 -10.38 16.59 1.98
CA THR A 187 -11.59 17.35 1.63
C THR A 187 -12.86 16.53 1.83
N ALA A 188 -12.82 15.22 1.55
CA ALA A 188 -13.93 14.32 1.84
C ALA A 188 -14.21 14.24 3.35
N PHE A 189 -13.18 14.11 4.18
CA PHE A 189 -13.32 14.12 5.64
C PHE A 189 -13.93 15.43 6.15
N VAL A 190 -13.42 16.59 5.71
CA VAL A 190 -13.94 17.90 6.12
C VAL A 190 -15.41 18.07 5.73
N LYS A 191 -15.79 17.61 4.53
CA LYS A 191 -17.17 17.67 4.08
C LYS A 191 -18.09 16.82 4.96
N GLU A 192 -17.68 15.61 5.30
CA GLU A 192 -18.45 14.70 6.15
C GLU A 192 -18.65 15.26 7.57
N GLU A 193 -17.59 15.80 8.19
CA GLU A 193 -17.68 16.41 9.51
C GLU A 193 -18.62 17.63 9.54
N ARG A 194 -18.65 18.41 8.44
CA ARG A 194 -19.59 19.52 8.30
C ARG A 194 -21.04 19.04 8.19
N GLU A 195 -21.31 18.02 7.39
CA GLU A 195 -22.66 17.44 7.26
C GLU A 195 -23.16 16.82 8.57
N LEU A 196 -22.26 16.30 9.41
CA LEU A 196 -22.60 15.79 10.74
C LEU A 196 -22.96 16.92 11.70
N HIS A 197 -22.20 18.02 11.71
CA HIS A 197 -22.49 19.19 12.56
C HIS A 197 -23.80 19.89 12.18
N GLU A 198 -24.14 19.95 10.88
CA GLU A 198 -25.41 20.56 10.42
C GLU A 198 -26.65 19.73 10.79
N ARG A 199 -26.50 18.45 11.21
CA ARG A 199 -27.60 17.54 11.58
C ARG A 199 -27.85 17.42 13.09
N THR A 200 -26.95 17.94 13.93
CA THR A 200 -27.05 17.94 15.40
C THR A 200 -27.45 19.29 15.94
#